data_AF-A0A3D4WPR6-F1
#
_entry.id   AF-A0A3D4WPR6-F1
#
_cell.length_a   1.000
_cell.length_b   1.000
_cell.length_c   1.000
_cell.angle_alpha   90.00
_cell.angle_beta   90.00
_cell.angle_gamma   90.00
#
_symmetry.space_group_name_H-M   'P 1'
#
loop_
_entity.id
_entity.type
_entity.pdbx_description
1 polymer ?
#
loop_
_entity_poly.entity_id
_entity_poly.type
_entity_poly.pdbx_seq_one_letter_code
_entity_poly.pdbx_strand_id
1 'polypeptide(L)'
;MSPDPRNLVAATVAALEQMPAAERAISAAALIAAVQGDGDRRIARIRWAAIAEMYDGGLSIEDIAAELTTGPGAVDLALQSHRRYGSVPV
;
A
#
# COMPACT_ATOMS: atom_id res chain seq x y z
N MET A 1 -19.31 21.43 10.91
CA MET A 1 -19.29 19.99 11.24
C MET A 1 -17.87 19.51 11.01
N SER A 2 -17.10 19.26 12.07
CA SER A 2 -15.78 18.60 11.89
C SER A 2 -16.04 17.15 11.48
N PRO A 3 -15.46 16.66 10.37
CA PRO A 3 -15.52 15.24 10.06
C PRO A 3 -14.83 14.49 11.19
N ASP A 4 -15.55 13.55 11.82
CA ASP A 4 -14.97 12.68 12.84
C ASP A 4 -13.77 11.95 12.20
N PRO A 5 -12.53 12.15 12.71
CA PRO A 5 -11.33 11.65 12.05
C PRO A 5 -11.34 10.13 11.87
N ARG A 6 -12.05 9.39 12.74
CA ARG A 6 -12.23 7.95 12.61
C ARG A 6 -13.11 7.56 11.42
N ASN A 7 -14.16 8.34 11.14
CA ASN A 7 -15.01 8.13 9.97
C ASN A 7 -14.29 8.50 8.67
N LEU A 8 -13.44 9.53 8.69
CA LEU A 8 -12.64 9.90 7.53
C LEU A 8 -11.65 8.79 7.16
N VAL A 9 -10.95 8.22 8.15
CA VAL A 9 -10.04 7.09 7.95
C VAL A 9 -10.79 5.85 7.44
N ALA A 10 -11.93 5.49 8.04
CA ALA A 10 -12.72 4.35 7.60
C ALA A 10 -13.24 4.51 6.16
N ALA A 11 -13.75 5.70 5.80
CA ALA A 11 -14.19 5.99 4.44
C ALA A 11 -13.04 5.98 3.42
N THR A 12 -11.86 6.45 3.83
CA THR A 12 -10.66 6.44 2.98
C THR A 12 -10.17 5.01 2.74
N VAL A 13 -10.18 4.16 3.78
CA VAL A 13 -9.83 2.74 3.65
C VAL A 13 -10.83 2.02 2.74
N ALA A 14 -12.13 2.23 2.93
CA ALA A 14 -13.15 1.61 2.09
C ALA A 14 -13.06 2.08 0.61
N ALA A 15 -12.67 3.32 0.37
CA ALA A 15 -12.42 3.83 -0.97
C ALA A 15 -11.17 3.19 -1.60
N LEU A 16 -10.09 3.02 -0.83
CA LEU A 16 -8.86 2.35 -1.29
C LEU A 16 -9.11 0.88 -1.61
N GLU A 17 -9.91 0.18 -0.81
CA GLU A 17 -10.24 -1.25 -1.05
C GLU A 17 -11.01 -1.47 -2.36
N GLN A 18 -11.72 -0.46 -2.86
CA GLN A 18 -12.45 -0.51 -4.13
C GLN A 18 -11.59 -0.09 -5.34
N MET A 19 -10.38 0.41 -5.12
CA MET A 19 -9.47 0.81 -6.19
C MET A 19 -8.73 -0.38 -6.81
N PRO A 20 -8.42 -0.33 -8.11
CA PRO A 20 -7.45 -1.23 -8.74
C PRO A 20 -6.11 -1.20 -8.01
N ALA A 21 -5.39 -2.34 -7.99
CA ALA A 21 -4.17 -2.50 -7.20
C ALA A 21 -3.10 -1.43 -7.49
N ALA A 22 -2.93 -1.05 -8.76
CA ALA A 22 -2.01 0.02 -9.18
C ALA A 22 -2.39 1.38 -8.60
N GLU A 23 -3.66 1.79 -8.72
CA GLU A 23 -4.19 3.05 -8.19
C GLU A 23 -4.11 3.10 -6.66
N ARG A 24 -4.35 1.96 -6.00
CA ARG A 24 -4.26 1.81 -4.55
C ARG A 24 -2.81 1.99 -4.08
N ALA A 25 -1.85 1.41 -4.78
CA ALA A 25 -0.42 1.52 -4.47
C ALA A 25 0.12 2.94 -4.69
N ILE A 26 -0.30 3.63 -5.76
CA ILE A 26 0.05 5.03 -6.03
C ILE A 26 -0.54 5.95 -4.96
N SER A 27 -1.83 5.78 -4.64
CA SER A 27 -2.51 6.57 -3.61
C SER A 27 -1.87 6.39 -2.23
N ALA A 28 -1.48 5.15 -1.88
CA ALA A 28 -0.74 4.87 -0.66
C ALA A 28 0.67 5.51 -0.67
N ALA A 29 1.38 5.50 -1.80
CA ALA A 29 2.68 6.15 -1.92
C ALA A 29 2.60 7.68 -1.76
N ALA A 30 1.60 8.31 -2.37
CA ALA A 30 1.33 9.74 -2.23
C ALA A 30 0.95 10.12 -0.80
N LEU A 31 0.10 9.32 -0.13
CA LEU A 31 -0.24 9.50 1.28
C LEU A 31 1.00 9.35 2.18
N ILE A 32 1.87 8.38 1.93
CA ILE A 32 3.13 8.23 2.67
C ILE A 32 3.99 9.47 2.51
N ALA A 33 4.21 9.95 1.28
CA ALA A 33 4.98 11.17 1.01
C ALA A 33 4.42 12.39 1.75
N ALA A 34 3.09 12.51 1.83
CA ALA A 34 2.40 13.56 2.57
C ALA A 34 2.48 13.40 4.11
N VAL A 35 2.67 12.17 4.61
CA VAL A 35 2.59 11.80 6.04
C VAL A 35 3.96 11.45 6.64
N GLN A 36 5.08 11.54 5.91
CA GLN A 36 6.44 11.20 6.41
C GLN A 36 6.94 11.98 7.65
N GLY A 37 6.10 12.80 8.28
CA GLY A 37 6.30 13.27 9.65
C GLY A 37 5.93 12.26 10.74
N ASP A 38 5.05 11.27 10.51
CA ASP A 38 4.68 10.31 11.55
C ASP A 38 4.27 8.94 10.96
N GLY A 39 5.00 7.90 11.37
CA GLY A 39 4.99 6.59 10.75
C GLY A 39 3.76 5.76 11.08
N ASP A 40 2.80 5.67 10.14
CA ASP A 40 1.69 4.74 10.30
C ASP A 40 1.96 3.39 9.61
N ARG A 41 2.35 2.40 10.41
CA ARG A 41 2.56 0.99 9.99
C ARG A 41 1.34 0.41 9.26
N ARG A 42 0.14 0.96 9.46
CA ARG A 42 -1.06 0.54 8.73
C ARG A 42 -0.97 0.87 7.23
N ILE A 43 -0.49 2.07 6.89
CA ILE A 43 -0.36 2.52 5.51
C ILE A 43 0.71 1.70 4.77
N ALA A 44 1.82 1.40 5.45
CA ALA A 44 2.86 0.53 4.91
C ALA A 44 2.32 -0.88 4.57
N ARG A 45 1.48 -1.47 5.44
CA ARG A 45 0.86 -2.77 5.18
C ARG A 45 -0.09 -2.77 3.99
N ILE A 46 -0.90 -1.72 3.84
CA ILE A 46 -1.80 -1.57 2.68
C ILE A 46 -0.98 -1.50 1.39
N ARG A 47 0.12 -0.73 1.39
CA ARG A 47 1.01 -0.65 0.24
C ARG A 47 1.66 -2.00 -0.09
N TRP A 48 2.13 -2.74 0.91
CA TRP A 48 2.71 -4.06 0.69
C TRP A 48 1.70 -5.07 0.13
N ALA A 49 0.45 -5.03 0.61
CA ALA A 49 -0.63 -5.87 0.09
C ALA A 49 -0.96 -5.53 -1.37
N ALA A 50 -1.06 -4.24 -1.73
CA ALA A 50 -1.32 -3.83 -3.11
C ALA A 50 -0.18 -4.25 -4.06
N ILE A 51 1.08 -4.13 -3.61
CA ILE A 51 2.24 -4.60 -4.38
C ILE A 51 2.21 -6.13 -4.56
N ALA A 52 1.82 -6.88 -3.52
CA ALA A 52 1.65 -8.32 -3.61
C ALA A 52 0.53 -8.71 -4.60
N GLU A 53 -0.61 -8.02 -4.57
CA GLU A 53 -1.69 -8.23 -5.55
C GLU A 53 -1.25 -7.97 -6.99
N MET A 54 -0.44 -6.93 -7.24
CA MET A 54 0.12 -6.67 -8.58
C MET A 54 1.04 -7.80 -9.05
N TYR A 55 1.90 -8.29 -8.15
CA TYR A 55 2.82 -9.39 -8.43
C TYR A 55 2.09 -10.71 -8.67
N ASP A 56 1.11 -11.04 -7.82
CA ASP A 56 0.26 -12.22 -7.95
C ASP A 56 -0.63 -12.15 -9.21
N GLY A 57 -0.93 -10.94 -9.70
CA GLY A 57 -1.56 -10.66 -10.98
C GLY A 57 -0.66 -10.87 -12.21
N GLY A 58 0.61 -11.25 -12.01
CA GLY A 58 1.54 -11.63 -13.08
C GLY A 58 2.47 -10.50 -13.56
N LEU A 59 2.46 -9.33 -12.91
CA LEU A 59 3.41 -8.26 -13.23
C LEU A 59 4.80 -8.58 -12.68
N SER A 60 5.84 -8.23 -13.43
CA SER A 60 7.23 -8.34 -12.97
C SER A 60 7.56 -7.28 -11.91
N ILE A 61 8.63 -7.51 -11.14
CA ILE A 61 9.09 -6.54 -10.13
C ILE A 61 9.47 -5.21 -10.80
N GLU A 62 10.07 -5.30 -11.99
CA GLU A 62 10.50 -4.17 -12.80
C GLU A 62 9.30 -3.35 -13.31
N ASP A 63 8.24 -4.02 -13.78
CA ASP A 63 7.02 -3.36 -14.25
C ASP A 63 6.29 -2.66 -13.09
N ILE A 64 6.20 -3.32 -11.93
CA ILE A 64 5.61 -2.73 -10.72
C ILE A 64 6.43 -1.52 -10.26
N ALA A 65 7.77 -1.62 -10.31
CA ALA A 65 8.65 -0.52 -9.92
C ALA A 65 8.48 0.70 -10.85
N ALA A 66 8.38 0.47 -12.15
CA ALA A 66 8.11 1.51 -13.14
C ALA A 66 6.74 2.16 -12.92
N GLU A 67 5.68 1.36 -12.76
CA GLU A 67 4.31 1.83 -12.55
C GLU A 67 4.19 2.70 -11.28
N LEU A 68 4.84 2.28 -10.20
CA LEU A 68 4.80 2.97 -8.91
C LEU A 68 5.87 4.06 -8.77
N THR A 69 6.63 4.35 -9.83
CA THR A 69 7.74 5.32 -9.84
C THR A 69 8.68 5.10 -8.63
N THR A 70 9.05 3.85 -8.39
CA THR A 70 9.87 3.43 -7.24
C THR A 70 11.00 2.50 -7.68
N GLY A 71 11.87 2.12 -6.74
CA GLY A 71 12.97 1.21 -7.03
C GLY A 71 12.54 -0.26 -6.95
N PRO A 72 13.10 -1.17 -7.77
CA PRO A 72 12.84 -2.61 -7.68
C PRO A 72 13.10 -3.18 -6.28
N GLY A 73 14.12 -2.69 -5.57
CA GLY A 73 14.41 -3.10 -4.19
C GLY A 73 13.32 -2.71 -3.19
N ALA A 74 12.56 -1.63 -3.45
CA ALA A 74 11.42 -1.25 -2.60
C ALA A 74 10.22 -2.19 -2.82
N VAL A 75 10.05 -2.68 -4.05
CA VAL A 75 9.03 -3.69 -4.40
C VAL A 75 9.37 -5.04 -3.77
N ASP A 76 10.62 -5.49 -3.90
CA ASP A 76 11.07 -6.75 -3.27
C ASP A 76 10.94 -6.70 -1.74
N LEU A 77 11.36 -5.60 -1.10
CA LEU A 77 11.18 -5.40 0.33
C LEU A 77 9.70 -5.42 0.75
N ALA A 78 8.81 -4.83 -0.05
CA ALA A 78 7.38 -4.85 0.19
C ALA A 78 6.80 -6.27 0.13
N LEU A 79 7.19 -7.06 -0.88
CA LEU A 79 6.76 -8.46 -1.02
C LEU A 79 7.23 -9.33 0.15
N GLN A 80 8.51 -9.19 0.54
CA GLN A 80 9.06 -9.90 1.70
C GLN A 80 8.35 -9.51 3.00
N SER A 81 8.05 -8.21 3.17
CA SER A 81 7.38 -7.68 4.37
C SER A 81 5.92 -8.13 4.44
N HIS A 82 5.22 -8.22 3.30
CA HIS A 82 3.87 -8.76 3.23
C HIS A 82 3.81 -10.22 3.67
N ARG A 83 4.68 -11.08 3.10
CA ARG A 83 4.74 -12.51 3.43
C ARG A 83 5.01 -12.77 4.92
N ARG A 84 5.91 -11.99 5.53
CA ARG A 84 6.23 -12.08 6.97
C ARG A 84 5.07 -11.70 7.88
N TYR A 85 4.15 -10.85 7.42
CA TYR A 85 2.98 -10.44 8.19
C TYR A 85 1.82 -11.42 8.05
N GLY A 86 1.68 -12.10 6.90
CA GLY A 86 0.64 -13.12 6.68
C GLY A 86 0.80 -14.39 7.54
N SER A 87 1.98 -14.63 8.12
CA SER A 87 2.27 -15.80 8.97
C SER A 87 2.05 -15.59 10.47
N VAL A 88 1.58 -14.41 10.90
CA VAL A 88 1.24 -14.17 12.31
C VAL A 88 -0.25 -14.43 12.50
N PRO A 89 -0.67 -15.52 13.18
CA PRO A 89 -2.07 -15.73 13.48
C PRO A 89 -2.53 -14.62 14.45
N VAL A 90 -3.62 -13.96 14.09
CA VAL A 90 -4.43 -13.16 15.02
C VAL A 90 -5.16 -14.07 15.99
#